data_AF-A0AA36N736-F1
#
_entry.id   AF-A0AA36N736-F1
#
_cell.length_a   1.000
_cell.length_b   1.000
_cell.length_c   1.000
_cell.angle_alpha   90.00
_cell.angle_beta   90.00
_cell.angle_gamma   90.00
#
_symmetry.space_group_name_H-M   'P 1'
#
loop_
_entity.id
_entity.type
_entity.pdbx_description
1 polymer ?
#
loop_
_entity_poly.entity_id
_entity_poly.type
_entity_poly.pdbx_seq_one_letter_code
_entity_poly.pdbx_strand_id
1 'polypeptide(L)'
;MYGKDHGMQPGNPYAAFAQDEISQSKPLMGPPKMATRTRVNLVGVIVSLFIPWLVFIAIFSLWSFQIRYSSPGTVVAITLAIGIPLGLYCLYRVQLSCRALFGQYHLVETGRFTMWSLFIAVTAVIAFCLGMLSGSYNYAQNMRGTFDVQSLNAYVDVNPATMRGQELMDAGKVQFVAGADLDFRLANGFKNTDIFCVAPITVNGANLASYDFWAVGKNCCSDQQSDFKCGAYKNSGIKGGVRITDDVDRDFYRLAVQQAMSAHAIKAIHPLFFEWTSDSSAQMLEDERAGYQIFLMGIMGHFVFQGILVAIAVGCFAKNRFE
;
A
#
# COMPACT_ATOMS: atom_id res chain seq x y z
N MET A 1 -30.17 -53.47 80.46
CA MET A 1 -30.48 -53.10 81.85
C MET A 1 -30.72 -51.61 81.90
N TYR A 2 -31.88 -51.24 82.42
CA TYR A 2 -32.37 -49.88 82.64
C TYR A 2 -31.78 -49.29 83.94
N GLY A 3 -31.75 -47.96 84.05
CA GLY A 3 -31.63 -47.24 85.32
C GLY A 3 -31.03 -45.83 85.12
N LYS A 4 -31.79 -44.84 84.60
CA LYS A 4 -32.64 -43.86 85.31
C LYS A 4 -31.87 -43.00 86.33
N ASP A 5 -31.97 -41.67 86.17
CA ASP A 5 -32.55 -40.81 87.21
C ASP A 5 -33.02 -39.46 86.65
N HIS A 6 -34.21 -39.06 87.09
CA HIS A 6 -34.85 -37.77 86.81
C HIS A 6 -34.52 -36.80 87.95
N GLY A 7 -34.09 -35.59 87.61
CA GLY A 7 -34.14 -34.42 88.48
C GLY A 7 -35.09 -33.40 87.86
N MET A 8 -36.19 -33.10 88.57
CA MET A 8 -37.20 -32.11 88.21
C MET A 8 -37.01 -30.90 89.12
N GLN A 9 -36.89 -29.69 88.56
CA GLN A 9 -37.13 -28.42 89.28
C GLN A 9 -37.39 -27.26 88.27
N PRO A 10 -38.01 -26.15 88.69
CA PRO A 10 -39.23 -25.65 88.06
C PRO A 10 -39.14 -24.22 87.49
N GLY A 11 -40.02 -23.94 86.51
CA GLY A 11 -40.75 -22.68 86.32
C GLY A 11 -40.00 -21.35 86.13
N ASN A 12 -40.14 -20.77 84.93
CA ASN A 12 -40.43 -19.33 84.83
C ASN A 12 -41.30 -19.04 83.58
N PRO A 13 -42.61 -18.76 83.71
CA PRO A 13 -43.50 -18.55 82.57
C PRO A 13 -43.44 -17.13 81.96
N TYR A 14 -42.49 -16.28 82.36
CA TYR A 14 -42.37 -14.90 81.87
C TYR A 14 -41.14 -14.61 80.99
N ALA A 15 -40.40 -15.62 80.55
CA ALA A 15 -39.18 -15.43 79.74
C ALA A 15 -39.42 -15.19 78.23
N ALA A 16 -40.67 -15.01 77.78
CA ALA A 16 -41.02 -14.95 76.36
C ALA A 16 -40.95 -13.56 75.71
N PHE A 17 -40.52 -12.50 76.42
CA PHE A 17 -40.57 -11.12 75.89
C PHE A 17 -39.32 -10.27 76.20
N ALA A 18 -38.11 -10.84 76.13
CA ALA A 18 -36.89 -10.03 76.30
C ALA A 18 -35.70 -10.60 75.52
N GLN A 19 -35.80 -10.61 74.18
CA GLN A 19 -34.64 -10.69 73.28
C GLN A 19 -35.03 -10.32 71.84
N ASP A 20 -35.61 -9.12 71.66
CA ASP A 20 -35.43 -8.40 70.40
C ASP A 20 -33.98 -7.89 70.39
N GLU A 21 -33.06 -8.77 69.96
CA GLU A 21 -31.70 -8.38 69.63
C GLU A 21 -31.74 -7.35 68.49
N ILE A 22 -31.56 -6.09 68.88
CA ILE A 22 -30.91 -4.99 68.17
C ILE A 22 -30.55 -5.36 66.73
N SER A 23 -31.43 -4.97 65.82
CA SER A 23 -31.16 -4.94 64.39
C SER A 23 -29.89 -4.14 64.15
N GLN A 24 -28.80 -4.82 63.76
CA GLN A 24 -27.60 -4.17 63.25
C GLN A 24 -27.99 -3.29 62.06
N SER A 25 -28.07 -1.98 62.29
CA SER A 25 -28.23 -1.00 61.23
C SER A 25 -27.04 -1.13 60.28
N LYS A 26 -27.30 -1.58 59.04
CA LYS A 26 -26.31 -1.55 57.96
C LYS A 26 -25.75 -0.12 57.87
N PRO A 27 -24.42 0.08 57.87
CA PRO A 27 -23.86 1.41 57.73
C PRO A 27 -24.31 2.02 56.40
N LEU A 28 -25.01 3.17 56.46
CA LEU A 28 -25.59 3.89 55.32
C LEU A 28 -24.53 4.52 54.39
N MET A 29 -23.25 4.42 54.72
CA MET A 29 -22.14 4.92 53.92
C MET A 29 -21.02 3.89 53.89
N GLY A 30 -20.88 3.19 52.77
CA GLY A 30 -19.66 2.45 52.47
C GLY A 30 -18.47 3.40 52.39
N PRO A 31 -17.24 2.94 52.68
CA PRO A 31 -16.06 3.79 52.62
C PRO A 31 -15.95 4.44 51.23
N PRO A 32 -15.49 5.70 51.12
CA PRO A 32 -15.29 6.34 49.83
C PRO A 32 -14.39 5.44 48.99
N LYS A 33 -14.90 4.97 47.84
CA LYS A 33 -14.12 4.20 46.87
C LYS A 33 -12.96 5.09 46.41
N MET A 34 -11.81 4.99 47.08
CA MET A 34 -10.60 5.68 46.66
C MET A 34 -10.36 5.27 45.20
N ALA A 35 -10.28 6.25 44.32
CA ALA A 35 -10.03 6.00 42.91
C ALA A 35 -8.62 5.42 42.78
N THR A 36 -8.51 4.09 42.81
CA THR A 36 -7.25 3.39 42.62
C THR A 36 -6.75 3.72 41.21
N ARG A 37 -5.68 4.51 41.13
CA ARG A 37 -5.07 4.95 39.87
C ARG A 37 -4.59 3.71 39.12
N THR A 38 -5.33 3.29 38.11
CA THR A 38 -4.99 2.08 37.36
C THR A 38 -3.79 2.32 36.47
N ARG A 39 -2.78 1.45 36.60
CA ARG A 39 -1.57 1.46 35.78
C ARG A 39 -1.96 1.06 34.35
N VAL A 40 -1.77 1.96 33.39
CA VAL A 40 -1.87 1.66 31.96
C VAL A 40 -0.76 0.66 31.62
N ASN A 41 -1.09 -0.41 30.91
CA ASN A 41 -0.07 -1.34 30.42
C ASN A 41 0.71 -0.70 29.27
N LEU A 42 1.75 0.06 29.61
CA LEU A 42 2.60 0.78 28.66
C LEU A 42 3.20 -0.15 27.60
N VAL A 43 3.57 -1.37 28.00
CA VAL A 43 4.08 -2.39 27.06
C VAL A 43 3.01 -2.76 26.03
N GLY A 44 1.77 -2.97 26.46
CA GLY A 44 0.65 -3.25 25.55
C GLY A 44 0.40 -2.12 24.55
N VAL A 45 0.49 -0.86 24.99
CA VAL A 45 0.36 0.32 24.14
C VAL A 45 1.45 0.36 23.07
N ILE A 46 2.71 0.21 23.47
CA ILE A 46 3.87 0.23 22.56
C ILE A 46 3.74 -0.91 21.55
N VAL A 47 3.47 -2.13 22.00
CA VAL A 47 3.31 -3.29 21.12
C VAL A 47 2.16 -3.10 20.13
N SER A 48 1.06 -2.48 20.56
CA SER A 48 -0.09 -2.20 19.68
C SER A 48 0.15 -1.10 18.66
N LEU A 49 1.14 -0.24 18.86
CA LEU A 49 1.55 0.75 17.88
C LEU A 49 2.51 0.12 16.86
N PHE A 50 3.55 -0.56 17.33
CA PHE A 50 4.64 -1.00 16.46
C PHE A 50 4.35 -2.30 15.69
N ILE A 51 3.62 -3.27 16.24
CA ILE A 51 3.38 -4.54 15.51
C ILE A 51 2.58 -4.31 14.22
N PRO A 52 1.40 -3.67 14.24
CA PRO A 52 0.64 -3.44 13.00
C PRO A 52 1.40 -2.58 12.01
N TRP A 53 2.16 -1.59 12.49
CA TRP A 53 2.99 -0.74 11.65
C TRP A 53 4.12 -1.52 10.94
N LEU A 54 4.82 -2.41 11.64
CA LEU A 54 5.84 -3.26 11.03
C LEU A 54 5.24 -4.27 10.05
N VAL A 55 4.07 -4.84 10.36
CA VAL A 55 3.33 -5.72 9.43
C VAL A 55 2.97 -4.94 8.16
N PHE A 56 2.45 -3.72 8.30
CA PHE A 56 2.15 -2.84 7.17
C PHE A 56 3.40 -2.59 6.31
N ILE A 57 4.52 -2.18 6.91
CA ILE A 57 5.78 -1.93 6.19
C ILE A 57 6.23 -3.18 5.42
N ALA A 58 6.24 -4.34 6.07
CA ALA A 58 6.69 -5.58 5.46
C ALA A 58 5.84 -5.94 4.24
N ILE A 59 4.51 -5.97 4.39
CA ILE A 59 3.60 -6.33 3.29
C ILE A 59 3.60 -5.26 2.20
N PHE A 60 3.64 -3.98 2.56
CA PHE A 60 3.72 -2.89 1.60
C PHE A 60 5.01 -2.99 0.75
N SER A 61 6.16 -3.21 1.38
CA SER A 61 7.43 -3.38 0.66
C SER A 61 7.40 -4.61 -0.26
N LEU A 62 6.85 -5.73 0.21
CA LEU A 62 6.80 -6.98 -0.55
C LEU A 62 5.93 -6.85 -1.81
N TRP A 63 4.83 -6.11 -1.72
CA TRP A 63 3.93 -5.86 -2.85
C TRP A 63 4.34 -4.69 -3.73
N SER A 64 5.27 -3.85 -3.29
CA SER A 64 5.68 -2.62 -4.00
C SER A 64 6.96 -2.76 -4.82
N PHE A 65 7.91 -3.61 -4.43
CA PHE A 65 9.27 -3.57 -4.97
C PHE A 65 9.67 -4.82 -5.78
N GLN A 66 10.96 -4.91 -6.11
CA GLN A 66 11.58 -5.84 -7.06
C GLN A 66 11.23 -7.33 -6.83
N ILE A 67 10.99 -7.76 -5.58
CA ILE A 67 10.59 -9.17 -5.32
C ILE A 67 9.30 -9.53 -6.07
N ARG A 68 8.34 -8.59 -6.13
CA ARG A 68 7.11 -8.79 -6.91
C ARG A 68 7.38 -8.86 -8.41
N TYR A 69 8.35 -8.09 -8.89
CA TYR A 69 8.74 -8.07 -10.30
C TYR A 69 9.42 -9.38 -10.71
N SER A 70 10.43 -9.81 -9.97
CA SER A 70 11.23 -10.99 -10.31
C SER A 70 10.49 -12.31 -10.10
N SER A 71 9.68 -12.44 -9.04
CA SER A 71 8.96 -13.69 -8.74
C SER A 71 7.60 -13.44 -8.08
N PRO A 72 6.53 -13.18 -8.86
CA PRO A 72 5.21 -12.90 -8.32
C PRO A 72 4.67 -14.09 -7.48
N GLY A 73 5.02 -15.32 -7.84
CA GLY A 73 4.65 -16.52 -7.07
C GLY A 73 5.23 -16.54 -5.65
N THR A 74 6.47 -16.06 -5.47
CA THR A 74 7.11 -15.99 -4.14
C THR A 74 6.43 -14.96 -3.25
N VAL A 75 6.06 -13.81 -3.81
CA VAL A 75 5.30 -12.78 -3.07
C VAL A 75 3.96 -13.31 -2.60
N VAL A 76 3.21 -14.00 -3.47
CA VAL A 76 1.92 -14.61 -3.09
C VAL A 76 2.13 -15.68 -2.01
N ALA A 77 3.13 -16.55 -2.16
CA ALA A 77 3.43 -17.58 -1.17
C ALA A 77 3.78 -17.00 0.21
N ILE A 78 4.66 -15.98 0.27
CA ILE A 78 5.02 -15.29 1.52
C ILE A 78 3.79 -14.58 2.12
N THR A 79 3.00 -13.93 1.28
CA THR A 79 1.79 -13.23 1.70
C THR A 79 0.79 -14.21 2.34
N LEU A 80 0.56 -15.38 1.74
CA LEU A 80 -0.30 -16.41 2.31
C LEU A 80 0.31 -17.02 3.59
N ALA A 81 1.61 -17.27 3.61
CA ALA A 81 2.31 -17.83 4.77
C ALA A 81 2.25 -16.92 6.00
N ILE A 82 2.19 -15.59 5.81
CA ILE A 82 2.03 -14.61 6.90
C ILE A 82 0.53 -14.36 7.19
N GLY A 83 -0.28 -14.22 6.15
CA GLY A 83 -1.70 -13.85 6.26
C GLY A 83 -2.57 -14.93 6.91
N ILE A 84 -2.36 -16.21 6.57
CA ILE A 84 -3.11 -17.33 7.13
C ILE A 84 -2.94 -17.42 8.66
N PRO A 85 -1.72 -17.52 9.23
CA PRO A 85 -1.57 -17.60 10.68
C PRO A 85 -2.03 -16.34 11.39
N LEU A 86 -1.83 -15.15 10.80
CA LEU A 86 -2.32 -13.89 11.36
C LEU A 86 -3.86 -13.87 11.43
N GLY A 87 -4.53 -14.31 10.37
CA GLY A 87 -5.98 -14.45 10.31
C GLY A 87 -6.51 -15.48 11.31
N LEU A 88 -5.90 -16.66 11.38
CA LEU A 88 -6.26 -17.70 12.36
C LEU A 88 -6.07 -17.22 13.80
N TYR A 89 -4.97 -16.51 14.09
CA TYR A 89 -4.75 -15.89 15.39
C TYR A 89 -5.84 -14.87 15.73
N CYS A 90 -6.20 -14.00 14.78
CA CYS A 90 -7.28 -13.03 14.97
C CYS A 90 -8.62 -13.71 15.24
N LEU A 91 -8.98 -14.74 14.46
CA LEU A 91 -10.21 -15.52 14.66
C LEU A 91 -10.24 -16.18 16.04
N TYR A 92 -9.12 -16.77 16.47
CA TYR A 92 -8.99 -17.35 17.81
C TYR A 92 -9.21 -16.31 18.92
N ARG A 93 -8.62 -15.11 18.81
CA ARG A 93 -8.83 -14.02 19.80
C ARG A 93 -10.26 -13.50 19.80
N VAL A 94 -10.89 -13.37 18.64
CA VAL A 94 -12.30 -12.97 18.52
C VAL A 94 -13.20 -14.02 19.17
N GLN A 95 -12.99 -15.31 18.88
CA GLN A 95 -13.78 -16.40 19.48
C GLN A 95 -13.67 -16.41 21.01
N LEU A 96 -12.46 -16.23 21.55
CA LEU A 96 -12.23 -16.14 22.99
C LEU A 96 -12.97 -14.94 23.61
N SER A 97 -12.97 -13.80 22.91
CA SER A 97 -13.63 -12.57 23.36
C SER A 97 -15.15 -12.69 23.32
N CYS A 98 -15.72 -13.32 22.27
CA CYS A 98 -17.15 -13.62 22.19
C CYS A 98 -17.59 -14.58 23.30
N ARG A 99 -16.83 -15.66 23.55
CA ARG A 99 -17.13 -16.60 24.65
C ARG A 99 -17.10 -15.94 26.03
N ALA A 100 -16.25 -14.94 26.22
CA ALA A 100 -16.22 -14.14 27.44
C ALA A 100 -17.47 -13.25 27.59
N LEU A 101 -17.99 -12.70 26.49
CA LEU A 101 -19.19 -11.87 26.48
C LEU A 101 -20.50 -12.67 26.69
N PHE A 102 -20.59 -13.90 26.16
CA PHE A 102 -21.82 -14.72 26.19
C PHE A 102 -21.96 -15.67 27.41
N GLY A 103 -21.17 -15.48 28.47
CA GLY A 103 -21.58 -15.92 29.81
C GLY A 103 -21.12 -17.30 30.31
N GLN A 104 -19.92 -17.78 29.98
CA GLN A 104 -19.38 -19.05 30.55
C GLN A 104 -18.00 -18.97 31.23
N TYR A 105 -17.40 -17.79 31.44
CA TYR A 105 -16.07 -17.70 32.08
C TYR A 105 -15.97 -16.59 33.14
N HIS A 106 -15.82 -16.99 34.42
CA HIS A 106 -15.27 -16.15 35.49
C HIS A 106 -13.75 -15.96 35.26
N LEU A 107 -13.33 -14.95 34.50
CA LEU A 107 -11.92 -14.56 34.40
C LEU A 107 -11.78 -13.06 34.68
N VAL A 108 -11.94 -12.72 35.96
CA VAL A 108 -11.93 -11.34 36.48
C VAL A 108 -10.51 -10.74 36.52
N GLU A 109 -9.44 -11.53 36.38
CA GLU A 109 -8.05 -11.04 36.46
C GLU A 109 -7.29 -10.94 35.11
N THR A 110 -7.72 -11.65 34.06
CA THR A 110 -7.02 -11.68 32.75
C THR A 110 -7.65 -10.82 31.64
N GLY A 111 -8.80 -10.20 31.89
CA GLY A 111 -9.57 -9.45 30.87
C GLY A 111 -8.81 -8.34 30.15
N ARG A 112 -7.88 -7.64 30.83
CA ARG A 112 -7.07 -6.57 30.21
C ARG A 112 -6.10 -7.08 29.15
N PHE A 113 -5.40 -8.19 29.41
CA PHE A 113 -4.49 -8.79 28.42
C PHE A 113 -5.27 -9.30 27.20
N THR A 114 -6.51 -9.77 27.40
CA THR A 114 -7.39 -10.22 26.33
C THR A 114 -7.83 -9.11 25.39
N MET A 115 -8.19 -7.92 25.91
CA MET A 115 -8.61 -6.79 25.08
C MET A 115 -7.46 -6.19 24.25
N TRP A 116 -6.26 -6.03 24.84
CA TRP A 116 -5.10 -5.49 24.11
C TRP A 116 -4.64 -6.40 22.96
N SER A 117 -4.58 -7.70 23.20
CA SER A 117 -4.23 -8.68 22.17
C SER A 117 -5.29 -8.83 21.07
N LEU A 118 -6.58 -8.69 21.38
CA LEU A 118 -7.63 -8.62 20.36
C LEU A 118 -7.45 -7.38 19.48
N PHE A 119 -7.21 -6.21 20.09
CA PHE A 119 -6.95 -4.97 19.36
C PHE A 119 -5.73 -5.10 18.43
N ILE A 120 -4.63 -5.66 18.93
CA ILE A 120 -3.42 -5.92 18.13
C ILE A 120 -3.75 -6.85 16.96
N ALA A 121 -4.49 -7.94 17.19
CA ALA A 121 -4.81 -8.90 16.15
C ALA A 121 -5.67 -8.28 15.03
N VAL A 122 -6.72 -7.54 15.40
CA VAL A 122 -7.61 -6.88 14.42
C VAL A 122 -6.87 -5.79 13.65
N THR A 123 -6.13 -4.92 14.34
CA THR A 123 -5.38 -3.85 13.68
C THR A 123 -4.25 -4.38 12.81
N ALA A 124 -3.61 -5.50 13.18
CA ALA A 124 -2.61 -6.16 12.35
C ALA A 124 -3.22 -6.77 11.07
N VAL A 125 -4.42 -7.36 11.12
CA VAL A 125 -5.13 -7.86 9.92
C VAL A 125 -5.52 -6.70 9.00
N ILE A 126 -6.02 -5.59 9.56
CA ILE A 126 -6.32 -4.38 8.78
C ILE A 126 -5.05 -3.83 8.13
N ALA A 127 -3.95 -3.71 8.89
CA ALA A 127 -2.65 -3.27 8.41
C ALA A 127 -2.12 -4.17 7.29
N PHE A 128 -2.29 -5.49 7.40
CA PHE A 128 -1.92 -6.46 6.37
C PHE A 128 -2.70 -6.20 5.07
N CYS A 129 -4.03 -6.06 5.13
CA CYS A 129 -4.85 -5.79 3.95
C CYS A 129 -4.52 -4.43 3.32
N LEU A 130 -4.37 -3.38 4.14
CA LEU A 130 -4.00 -2.04 3.65
C LEU A 130 -2.61 -2.02 3.03
N GLY A 131 -1.64 -2.72 3.60
CA GLY A 131 -0.29 -2.86 3.05
C GLY A 131 -0.31 -3.53 1.68
N MET A 132 -1.13 -4.58 1.52
CA MET A 132 -1.29 -5.28 0.24
C MET A 132 -1.93 -4.40 -0.83
N LEU A 133 -3.03 -3.70 -0.50
CA LEU A 133 -3.72 -2.82 -1.44
C LEU A 133 -2.84 -1.63 -1.84
N SER A 134 -2.23 -0.96 -0.86
CA SER A 134 -1.36 0.20 -1.10
C SER A 134 -0.10 -0.19 -1.87
N GLY A 135 0.50 -1.34 -1.54
CA GLY A 135 1.61 -1.92 -2.30
C GLY A 135 1.21 -2.29 -3.71
N SER A 136 0.00 -2.84 -3.88
CA SER A 136 -0.49 -3.20 -5.20
C SER A 136 -0.66 -1.99 -6.10
N TYR A 137 -1.25 -0.93 -5.56
CA TYR A 137 -1.41 0.35 -6.22
C TYR A 137 -0.06 1.01 -6.55
N ASN A 138 0.87 1.12 -5.59
CA ASN A 138 2.16 1.75 -5.83
C ASN A 138 2.99 1.02 -6.90
N TYR A 139 2.95 -0.31 -6.89
CA TYR A 139 3.61 -1.10 -7.92
C TYR A 139 3.00 -0.87 -9.30
N ALA A 140 1.66 -0.92 -9.40
CA ALA A 140 0.99 -0.81 -10.69
C ALA A 140 1.17 0.58 -11.32
N GLN A 141 1.19 1.64 -10.51
CA GLN A 141 1.23 3.02 -11.00
C GLN A 141 2.65 3.57 -11.15
N ASN A 142 3.56 3.27 -10.22
CA ASN A 142 4.87 3.89 -10.20
C ASN A 142 5.99 2.90 -10.50
N MET A 143 6.05 1.76 -9.81
CA MET A 143 7.26 0.94 -9.83
C MET A 143 7.36 -0.04 -11.01
N ARG A 144 6.24 -0.55 -11.52
CA ARG A 144 6.24 -1.55 -12.61
C ARG A 144 6.93 -1.01 -13.87
N GLY A 145 6.53 0.17 -14.33
CA GLY A 145 7.11 0.79 -15.52
C GLY A 145 8.62 1.03 -15.37
N THR A 146 9.05 1.53 -14.22
CA THR A 146 10.47 1.72 -13.90
C THR A 146 11.25 0.40 -13.93
N PHE A 147 10.72 -0.67 -13.33
CA PHE A 147 11.39 -1.98 -13.37
C PHE A 147 11.43 -2.59 -14.78
N ASP A 148 10.39 -2.41 -15.59
CA ASP A 148 10.37 -2.84 -16.98
C ASP A 148 11.42 -2.11 -17.84
N VAL A 149 11.68 -0.83 -17.56
CA VAL A 149 12.76 -0.08 -18.24
C VAL A 149 14.13 -0.49 -17.70
N GLN A 150 14.26 -0.72 -16.39
CA GLN A 150 15.53 -1.12 -15.77
C GLN A 150 15.97 -2.55 -16.14
N SER A 151 15.05 -3.43 -16.53
CA SER A 151 15.38 -4.78 -16.99
C SER A 151 15.90 -4.81 -18.44
N LEU A 152 15.87 -3.67 -19.14
CA LEU A 152 16.32 -3.48 -20.51
C LEU A 152 17.68 -2.77 -20.57
N ASN A 153 18.34 -2.85 -21.73
CA ASN A 153 19.68 -2.29 -21.94
C ASN A 153 19.66 -0.77 -22.16
N ALA A 154 20.76 -0.12 -21.76
CA ALA A 154 20.97 1.31 -21.97
C ALA A 154 21.95 1.53 -23.12
N TYR A 155 21.57 2.39 -24.07
CA TYR A 155 22.40 2.73 -25.22
C TYR A 155 22.69 4.23 -25.26
N VAL A 156 23.91 4.58 -25.67
CA VAL A 156 24.35 5.95 -25.87
C VAL A 156 24.78 6.16 -27.32
N ASP A 157 24.80 7.41 -27.76
CA ASP A 157 25.16 7.80 -29.13
C ASP A 157 24.35 7.06 -30.22
N VAL A 158 23.06 6.85 -29.95
CA VAL A 158 22.15 6.22 -30.91
C VAL A 158 21.88 7.20 -32.05
N ASN A 159 22.17 6.75 -33.28
CA ASN A 159 21.93 7.53 -34.49
C ASN A 159 20.73 6.95 -35.28
N PRO A 160 19.57 7.63 -35.28
CA PRO A 160 18.38 7.21 -36.03
C PRO A 160 18.58 7.06 -37.54
N ALA A 161 19.63 7.67 -38.10
CA ALA A 161 19.92 7.61 -39.53
C ALA A 161 20.68 6.37 -39.97
N THR A 162 21.49 5.80 -39.09
CA THR A 162 22.35 4.66 -39.41
C THR A 162 21.90 3.39 -38.72
N MET A 163 21.34 3.48 -37.51
CA MET A 163 20.88 2.34 -36.73
C MET A 163 19.43 1.99 -37.06
N ARG A 164 19.05 0.72 -36.89
CA ARG A 164 17.69 0.24 -37.11
C ARG A 164 17.01 -0.12 -35.80
N GLY A 165 15.68 -0.06 -35.76
CA GLY A 165 14.91 -0.47 -34.58
C GLY A 165 15.11 -1.94 -34.21
N GLN A 166 15.46 -2.79 -35.19
CA GLN A 166 15.79 -4.20 -34.97
C GLN A 166 17.03 -4.40 -34.09
N GLU A 167 18.01 -3.50 -34.17
CA GLU A 167 19.28 -3.60 -33.43
C GLU A 167 19.11 -3.22 -31.95
N LEU A 168 18.04 -2.48 -31.63
CA LEU A 168 17.78 -1.89 -30.32
C LEU A 168 16.44 -2.37 -29.72
N MET A 169 16.02 -3.59 -30.06
CA MET A 169 14.77 -4.18 -29.58
C MET A 169 14.71 -4.38 -28.06
N ASP A 170 15.86 -4.43 -27.40
CA ASP A 170 16.06 -4.56 -25.96
C ASP A 170 16.48 -3.24 -25.29
N ALA A 171 16.44 -2.11 -26.00
CA ALA A 171 16.77 -0.81 -25.43
C ALA A 171 15.65 -0.34 -24.49
N GLY A 172 15.97 -0.08 -23.23
CA GLY A 172 15.07 0.52 -22.24
C GLY A 172 15.24 2.03 -22.18
N LYS A 173 16.48 2.49 -22.28
CA LYS A 173 16.81 3.91 -22.38
C LYS A 173 17.85 4.13 -23.46
N VAL A 174 17.68 5.24 -24.16
CA VAL A 174 18.57 5.63 -25.25
C VAL A 174 18.98 7.08 -25.05
N GLN A 175 20.24 7.37 -25.37
CA GLN A 175 20.73 8.72 -25.55
C GLN A 175 21.08 8.89 -27.01
N PHE A 176 20.44 9.86 -27.66
CA PHE A 176 20.63 10.10 -29.08
C PHE A 176 21.85 10.97 -29.34
N VAL A 177 22.43 10.82 -30.53
CA VAL A 177 23.53 11.67 -31.00
C VAL A 177 23.15 13.16 -31.03
N ALA A 178 24.15 14.03 -30.92
CA ALA A 178 23.95 15.47 -31.10
C ALA A 178 23.38 15.77 -32.49
N GLY A 179 22.35 16.62 -32.55
CA GLY A 179 21.60 16.92 -33.78
C GLY A 179 20.40 16.00 -34.04
N ALA A 180 20.15 15.01 -33.18
CA ALA A 180 18.87 14.30 -33.17
C ALA A 180 17.75 15.23 -32.71
N ASP A 181 16.70 15.33 -33.52
CA ASP A 181 15.53 16.16 -33.24
C ASP A 181 14.25 15.54 -33.76
N LEU A 182 13.11 16.04 -33.28
CA LEU A 182 11.79 15.58 -33.69
C LEU A 182 11.42 16.21 -35.03
N ASP A 183 11.05 15.40 -36.02
CA ASP A 183 10.53 15.92 -37.28
C ASP A 183 9.01 16.14 -37.18
N PHE A 184 8.63 17.36 -36.77
CA PHE A 184 7.23 17.76 -36.62
C PHE A 184 6.42 17.69 -37.92
N ARG A 185 7.07 17.71 -39.10
CA ARG A 185 6.37 17.64 -40.40
C ARG A 185 5.74 16.28 -40.65
N LEU A 186 6.25 15.25 -39.96
CA LEU A 186 5.83 13.87 -40.04
C LEU A 186 5.09 13.41 -38.76
N ALA A 187 4.81 14.35 -37.86
CA ALA A 187 4.07 14.07 -36.64
C ALA A 187 2.61 13.78 -36.95
N ASN A 188 2.04 12.79 -36.25
CA ASN A 188 0.64 12.41 -36.41
C ASN A 188 0.06 11.95 -35.07
N GLY A 189 -1.28 11.88 -34.98
CA GLY A 189 -2.00 11.47 -33.79
C GLY A 189 -3.12 10.48 -34.11
N PHE A 190 -3.29 9.46 -33.27
CA PHE A 190 -4.42 8.54 -33.32
C PHE A 190 -5.34 8.76 -32.12
N LYS A 191 -6.65 8.89 -32.34
CA LYS A 191 -7.60 9.19 -31.27
C LYS A 191 -8.41 7.96 -30.87
N ASN A 192 -8.28 7.56 -29.61
CA ASN A 192 -9.11 6.53 -28.97
C ASN A 192 -9.28 6.82 -27.47
N THR A 193 -10.39 7.47 -27.08
CA THR A 193 -10.59 8.11 -25.76
C THR A 193 -9.57 9.23 -25.49
N ASP A 194 -8.29 8.89 -25.45
CA ASP A 194 -7.13 9.79 -25.48
C ASP A 194 -6.56 9.93 -26.91
N ILE A 195 -5.78 10.99 -27.15
CA ILE A 195 -5.03 11.19 -28.39
C ILE A 195 -3.60 10.67 -28.20
N PHE A 196 -3.23 9.64 -28.96
CA PHE A 196 -1.90 9.04 -28.99
C PHE A 196 -1.06 9.72 -30.05
N CYS A 197 -0.11 10.54 -29.62
CA CYS A 197 0.71 11.38 -30.46
C CYS A 197 2.05 10.70 -30.75
N VAL A 198 2.50 10.76 -31.99
CA VAL A 198 3.79 10.21 -32.43
C VAL A 198 4.52 11.22 -33.31
N ALA A 199 5.84 11.32 -33.12
CA ALA A 199 6.73 12.12 -33.96
C ALA A 199 8.02 11.33 -34.22
N PRO A 200 8.47 11.20 -35.47
CA PRO A 200 9.69 10.47 -35.76
C PRO A 200 10.92 11.27 -35.32
N ILE A 201 11.93 10.55 -34.84
CA ILE A 201 13.21 11.12 -34.41
C ILE A 201 14.17 11.02 -35.59
N THR A 202 14.67 12.17 -36.05
CA THR A 202 15.58 12.28 -37.19
C THR A 202 16.86 12.99 -36.78
N VAL A 203 17.89 12.97 -37.63
CA VAL A 203 19.12 13.74 -37.40
C VAL A 203 19.18 14.85 -38.43
N ASN A 204 19.27 16.11 -37.95
CA ASN A 204 19.35 17.31 -38.79
C ASN A 204 18.22 17.43 -39.85
N GLY A 205 17.02 16.90 -39.57
CA GLY A 205 15.89 16.92 -40.49
C GLY A 205 16.09 16.10 -41.79
N ALA A 206 17.03 15.15 -41.77
CA ALA A 206 17.30 14.30 -42.92
C ALA A 206 16.13 13.34 -43.21
N ASN A 207 15.84 13.13 -44.50
CA ASN A 207 14.87 12.13 -44.92
C ASN A 207 15.49 10.74 -44.81
N LEU A 208 14.85 9.88 -44.02
CA LEU A 208 15.32 8.54 -43.70
C LEU A 208 14.68 7.50 -44.62
N ALA A 209 15.41 6.42 -44.91
CA ALA A 209 14.86 5.29 -45.66
C ALA A 209 13.86 4.45 -44.83
N SER A 210 14.02 4.43 -43.50
CA SER A 210 13.04 3.88 -42.55
C SER A 210 13.10 4.71 -41.27
N TYR A 211 11.95 5.05 -40.73
CA TYR A 211 11.79 5.80 -39.49
C TYR A 211 11.46 4.82 -38.37
N ASP A 212 12.47 4.23 -37.74
CA ASP A 212 12.25 3.22 -36.71
C ASP A 212 12.19 3.80 -35.29
N PHE A 213 12.64 5.03 -35.07
CA PHE A 213 12.66 5.68 -33.75
C PHE A 213 11.58 6.76 -33.66
N TRP A 214 10.69 6.62 -32.68
CA TRP A 214 9.54 7.51 -32.50
C TRP A 214 9.49 8.06 -31.08
N ALA A 215 9.33 9.37 -30.99
CA ALA A 215 8.90 10.04 -29.77
C ALA A 215 7.38 9.94 -29.65
N VAL A 216 6.89 9.58 -28.47
CA VAL A 216 5.46 9.37 -28.24
C VAL A 216 4.97 10.06 -26.98
N GLY A 217 3.65 10.27 -26.91
CA GLY A 217 2.95 10.60 -25.68
C GLY A 217 1.47 10.85 -25.89
N LYS A 218 0.74 11.12 -24.81
CA LYS A 218 -0.72 11.26 -24.83
C LYS A 218 -1.15 12.73 -24.74
N ASN A 219 -2.21 13.10 -25.46
CA ASN A 219 -2.93 14.36 -25.35
C ASN A 219 -2.08 15.63 -25.52
N CYS A 220 -1.00 15.57 -26.30
CA CYS A 220 -0.05 16.66 -26.52
C CYS A 220 0.09 17.09 -27.99
N CYS A 221 -0.80 16.61 -28.85
CA CYS A 221 -0.94 16.94 -30.26
C CYS A 221 -2.40 17.28 -30.56
N SER A 222 -2.63 18.02 -31.64
CA SER A 222 -3.97 18.28 -32.14
C SER A 222 -4.43 17.21 -33.12
N ASP A 223 -5.75 17.05 -33.25
CA ASP A 223 -6.39 16.06 -34.14
C ASP A 223 -6.21 16.41 -35.64
N GLN A 224 -5.83 17.65 -35.95
CA GLN A 224 -5.88 18.20 -37.32
C GLN A 224 -4.56 18.81 -37.82
N GLN A 225 -3.58 19.05 -36.95
CA GLN A 225 -2.28 19.60 -37.34
C GLN A 225 -1.17 18.64 -36.93
N SER A 226 -0.08 18.63 -37.71
CA SER A 226 1.15 17.94 -37.40
C SER A 226 1.92 18.72 -36.31
N ASP A 227 1.40 18.74 -35.09
CA ASP A 227 2.05 19.37 -33.94
C ASP A 227 2.31 18.35 -32.83
N PHE A 228 3.53 18.33 -32.31
CA PHE A 228 3.92 17.44 -31.20
C PHE A 228 4.56 18.27 -30.09
N LYS A 229 3.98 18.22 -28.90
CA LYS A 229 4.40 19.04 -27.75
C LYS A 229 4.66 18.21 -26.48
N CYS A 230 4.82 16.90 -26.61
CA CYS A 230 5.13 16.02 -25.47
C CYS A 230 6.60 16.14 -25.04
N GLY A 231 6.83 15.99 -23.73
CA GLY A 231 8.16 15.88 -23.15
C GLY A 231 9.05 17.12 -23.39
N ALA A 232 10.35 16.89 -23.52
CA ALA A 232 11.35 17.94 -23.70
C ALA A 232 11.46 18.48 -25.15
N TYR A 233 10.33 18.71 -25.82
CA TYR A 233 10.27 19.04 -27.26
C TYR A 233 10.99 20.35 -27.63
N LYS A 234 11.05 21.34 -26.72
CA LYS A 234 11.69 22.65 -26.96
C LYS A 234 13.15 22.77 -26.50
N ASN A 235 13.64 21.82 -25.72
CA ASN A 235 14.97 21.96 -25.11
C ASN A 235 16.06 21.71 -26.17
N SER A 236 17.10 22.54 -26.25
CA SER A 236 18.22 22.35 -27.20
C SER A 236 19.38 21.51 -26.64
N GLY A 237 19.22 20.96 -25.44
CA GLY A 237 20.23 20.15 -24.77
C GLY A 237 20.35 18.73 -25.34
N ILE A 238 21.03 17.87 -24.58
CA ILE A 238 21.14 16.43 -24.89
C ILE A 238 19.72 15.85 -24.99
N LYS A 239 19.55 14.89 -25.89
CA LYS A 239 18.25 14.25 -26.16
C LYS A 239 18.31 12.79 -25.76
N GLY A 240 17.33 12.38 -24.98
CA GLY A 240 17.16 11.02 -24.50
C GLY A 240 15.75 10.51 -24.77
N GLY A 241 15.64 9.19 -24.75
CA GLY A 241 14.37 8.48 -24.83
C GLY A 241 14.30 7.45 -23.72
N VAL A 242 13.19 7.43 -22.99
CA VAL A 242 12.83 6.32 -22.10
C VAL A 242 11.76 5.50 -22.79
N ARG A 243 11.93 4.19 -22.89
CA ARG A 243 11.02 3.34 -23.63
C ARG A 243 9.66 3.24 -22.95
N ILE A 244 8.60 3.32 -23.75
CA ILE A 244 7.26 2.96 -23.27
C ILE A 244 7.16 1.44 -23.13
N THR A 245 6.84 0.99 -21.92
CA THR A 245 6.71 -0.43 -21.57
C THR A 245 5.27 -0.91 -21.49
N ASP A 246 4.28 -0.02 -21.38
CA ASP A 246 2.86 -0.39 -21.39
C ASP A 246 2.44 -0.95 -22.76
N ASP A 247 2.01 -2.21 -22.80
CA ASP A 247 1.62 -2.91 -24.02
C ASP A 247 0.33 -2.34 -24.64
N VAL A 248 -0.61 -1.89 -23.80
CA VAL A 248 -1.89 -1.35 -24.28
C VAL A 248 -1.65 -0.07 -25.06
N ASP A 249 -0.85 0.83 -24.49
CA ASP A 249 -0.50 2.09 -25.14
C ASP A 249 0.35 1.87 -26.39
N ARG A 250 1.23 0.87 -26.36
CA ARG A 250 2.12 0.52 -27.48
C ARG A 250 1.36 0.16 -28.74
N ASP A 251 0.26 -0.58 -28.63
CA ASP A 251 -0.55 -0.95 -29.77
C ASP A 251 -1.26 0.26 -30.38
N PHE A 252 -1.71 1.21 -29.56
CA PHE A 252 -2.27 2.47 -30.06
C PHE A 252 -1.22 3.38 -30.72
N TYR A 253 0.00 3.43 -30.20
CA TYR A 253 1.10 4.14 -30.86
C TYR A 253 1.49 3.50 -32.20
N ARG A 254 1.39 2.17 -32.34
CA ARG A 254 1.57 1.49 -33.64
C ARG A 254 0.51 1.93 -34.65
N LEU A 255 -0.75 2.07 -34.24
CA LEU A 255 -1.80 2.58 -35.12
C LEU A 255 -1.53 4.02 -35.56
N ALA A 256 -1.08 4.88 -34.64
CA ALA A 256 -0.67 6.25 -34.96
C ALA A 256 0.49 6.28 -35.97
N VAL A 257 1.49 5.41 -35.81
CA VAL A 257 2.59 5.28 -36.77
C VAL A 257 2.10 4.77 -38.13
N GLN A 258 1.18 3.80 -38.16
CA GLN A 258 0.58 3.34 -39.42
C GLN A 258 -0.18 4.45 -40.15
N GLN A 259 -0.86 5.34 -39.42
CA GLN A 259 -1.48 6.53 -40.00
C GLN A 259 -0.44 7.53 -40.52
N ALA A 260 0.67 7.73 -39.81
CA ALA A 260 1.76 8.59 -40.29
C ALA A 260 2.41 8.03 -41.57
N MET A 261 2.61 6.71 -41.65
CA MET A 261 3.13 6.04 -42.84
C MET A 261 2.26 6.26 -44.07
N SER A 262 0.94 6.15 -43.92
CA SER A 262 0.00 6.33 -45.03
C SER A 262 -0.14 7.80 -45.41
N ALA A 263 -0.20 8.71 -44.44
CA ALA A 263 -0.35 10.15 -44.68
C ALA A 263 0.88 10.78 -45.36
N HIS A 264 2.09 10.36 -44.97
CA HIS A 264 3.34 10.96 -45.44
C HIS A 264 4.15 10.07 -46.40
N ALA A 265 3.60 8.92 -46.80
CA ALA A 265 4.27 7.94 -47.67
C ALA A 265 5.67 7.52 -47.17
N ILE A 266 5.83 7.41 -45.85
CA ILE A 266 7.05 6.96 -45.18
C ILE A 266 6.95 5.50 -44.74
N LYS A 267 8.09 4.89 -44.40
CA LYS A 267 8.16 3.50 -43.93
C LYS A 267 8.77 3.45 -42.53
N ALA A 268 8.24 2.58 -41.67
CA ALA A 268 8.92 2.11 -40.45
C ALA A 268 8.84 0.58 -40.43
N ILE A 269 9.98 -0.08 -40.33
CA ILE A 269 10.02 -1.55 -40.36
C ILE A 269 9.81 -2.08 -38.94
N HIS A 270 10.54 -1.51 -37.97
CA HIS A 270 10.41 -1.85 -36.56
C HIS A 270 10.34 -0.59 -35.70
N PRO A 271 9.13 -0.01 -35.53
CA PRO A 271 8.97 1.19 -34.73
C PRO A 271 9.20 0.89 -33.23
N LEU A 272 10.14 1.63 -32.65
CA LEU A 272 10.40 1.72 -31.22
C LEU A 272 9.86 3.04 -30.69
N PHE A 273 9.25 3.00 -29.51
CA PHE A 273 8.54 4.12 -28.91
C PHE A 273 9.25 4.61 -27.65
N PHE A 274 9.55 5.89 -27.62
CA PHE A 274 10.24 6.53 -26.51
C PHE A 274 9.49 7.76 -26.04
N GLU A 275 9.39 7.94 -24.73
CA GLU A 275 9.07 9.22 -24.12
C GLU A 275 10.27 10.15 -24.25
N TRP A 276 10.02 11.33 -24.83
CA TRP A 276 11.07 12.27 -25.20
C TRP A 276 11.52 13.10 -24.00
N THR A 277 12.76 12.92 -23.56
CA THR A 277 13.34 13.61 -22.40
C THR A 277 14.68 14.24 -22.74
N SER A 278 15.11 15.22 -21.95
CA SER A 278 16.46 15.79 -22.08
C SER A 278 17.54 14.86 -21.48
N ASP A 279 17.19 14.11 -20.44
CA ASP A 279 18.10 13.17 -19.80
C ASP A 279 17.32 11.93 -19.35
N SER A 280 17.58 10.81 -20.02
CA SER A 280 16.92 9.54 -19.74
C SER A 280 17.34 8.96 -18.39
N SER A 281 18.54 9.28 -17.89
CA SER A 281 18.99 8.81 -16.58
C SER A 281 18.40 9.64 -15.44
N ALA A 282 18.28 10.96 -15.62
CA ALA A 282 17.60 11.82 -14.65
C ALA A 282 16.11 11.49 -14.54
N GLN A 283 15.40 11.31 -15.67
CA GLN A 283 13.98 10.94 -15.67
C GLN A 283 13.74 9.64 -14.90
N MET A 284 14.55 8.61 -15.14
CA MET A 284 14.42 7.34 -14.43
C MET A 284 14.61 7.48 -12.91
N LEU A 285 15.54 8.33 -12.48
CA LEU A 285 15.75 8.59 -11.06
C LEU A 285 14.55 9.32 -10.43
N GLU A 286 13.91 10.22 -11.19
CA GLU A 286 12.69 10.90 -10.76
C GLU A 286 11.51 9.93 -10.64
N ASP A 287 11.31 9.05 -11.62
CA ASP A 287 10.27 8.02 -11.61
C ASP A 287 10.46 7.05 -10.43
N GLU A 288 11.70 6.62 -10.19
CA GLU A 288 12.05 5.80 -9.03
C GLU A 288 11.75 6.54 -7.71
N ARG A 289 12.18 7.80 -7.60
CA ARG A 289 11.92 8.63 -6.42
C ARG A 289 10.42 8.79 -6.16
N ALA A 290 9.58 8.94 -7.19
CA ALA A 290 8.14 9.08 -7.02
C ALA A 290 7.52 7.86 -6.32
N GLY A 291 7.90 6.63 -6.72
CA GLY A 291 7.41 5.43 -6.05
C GLY A 291 7.91 5.26 -4.62
N TYR A 292 9.16 5.65 -4.31
CA TYR A 292 9.65 5.68 -2.93
C TYR A 292 8.98 6.76 -2.09
N GLN A 293 8.62 7.91 -2.67
CA GLN A 293 7.88 8.96 -1.96
C GLN A 293 6.50 8.47 -1.53
N ILE A 294 5.74 7.81 -2.43
CA ILE A 294 4.45 7.21 -2.09
C ILE A 294 4.61 6.14 -1.01
N PHE A 295 5.67 5.33 -1.08
CA PHE A 295 5.99 4.35 -0.06
C PHE A 295 6.22 4.99 1.32
N LEU A 296 7.07 6.01 1.41
CA LEU A 296 7.35 6.73 2.65
C LEU A 296 6.11 7.47 3.20
N MET A 297 5.33 8.11 2.33
CA MET A 297 4.08 8.74 2.72
C MET A 297 3.08 7.72 3.29
N GLY A 298 2.99 6.53 2.69
CA GLY A 298 2.15 5.45 3.20
C GLY A 298 2.60 4.94 4.59
N ILE A 299 3.92 4.78 4.81
CA ILE A 299 4.46 4.39 6.12
C ILE A 299 4.11 5.40 7.21
N MET A 300 4.32 6.69 6.93
CA MET A 300 4.02 7.77 7.87
C MET A 300 2.52 7.92 8.10
N GLY A 301 1.72 7.85 7.03
CA GLY A 301 0.27 7.91 7.10
C GLY A 301 -0.32 6.79 7.96
N HIS A 302 0.16 5.55 7.78
CA HIS A 302 -0.30 4.42 8.59
C HIS A 302 0.15 4.53 10.05
N PHE A 303 1.37 5.03 10.32
CA PHE A 303 1.85 5.26 11.69
C PHE A 303 0.94 6.24 12.46
N VAL A 304 0.58 7.36 11.84
CA VAL A 304 -0.32 8.36 12.43
C VAL A 304 -1.71 7.77 12.65
N PHE A 305 -2.24 7.06 11.65
CA PHE A 305 -3.54 6.38 11.76
C PHE A 305 -3.55 5.37 12.92
N GLN A 306 -2.52 4.52 13.04
CA GLN A 306 -2.39 3.56 14.13
C GLN A 306 -2.25 4.27 15.49
N GLY A 307 -1.51 5.38 15.55
CA GLY A 307 -1.40 6.22 16.74
C GLY A 307 -2.75 6.76 17.23
N ILE A 308 -3.60 7.21 16.31
CA ILE A 308 -4.97 7.66 16.61
C ILE A 308 -5.82 6.51 17.14
N LEU A 309 -5.77 5.33 16.50
CA LEU A 309 -6.51 4.15 16.95
C LEU A 309 -6.08 3.71 18.36
N VAL A 310 -4.78 3.71 18.64
CA VAL A 310 -4.24 3.37 19.96
C VAL A 310 -4.68 4.40 21.00
N ALA A 311 -4.67 5.70 20.68
CA ALA A 311 -5.14 6.74 21.59
C ALA A 311 -6.63 6.60 21.93
N ILE A 312 -7.46 6.29 20.93
CA ILE A 312 -8.89 5.98 21.13
C ILE A 312 -9.05 4.74 22.00
N ALA A 313 -8.31 3.66 21.73
CA ALA A 313 -8.36 2.43 22.51
C ALA A 313 -7.98 2.66 23.97
N VAL A 314 -6.92 3.42 24.25
CA VAL A 314 -6.53 3.84 25.61
C VAL A 314 -7.67 4.61 26.29
N GLY A 315 -8.28 5.58 25.58
CA GLY A 315 -9.42 6.36 26.10
C GLY A 315 -10.64 5.48 26.43
N CYS A 316 -11.00 4.57 25.53
CA CYS A 316 -12.11 3.62 25.73
C CYS A 316 -11.83 2.67 26.90
N PHE A 317 -10.62 2.13 27.02
CA PHE A 317 -10.24 1.24 28.13
C PHE A 317 -10.11 1.98 29.47
N ALA A 318 -9.82 3.28 29.45
CA ALA A 318 -9.84 4.11 30.64
C ALA A 318 -11.27 4.47 31.09
N LYS A 319 -12.22 4.63 30.15
CA LYS A 319 -13.61 5.03 30.41
C LYS A 319 -14.54 3.86 30.75
N ASN A 320 -14.41 2.71 30.09
CA ASN A 320 -15.21 1.51 30.35
C ASN A 320 -14.74 0.82 31.64
N ARG A 321 -15.03 1.46 32.77
CA ARG A 321 -15.10 0.84 34.08
C ARG A 321 -16.25 -0.17 34.03
N PHE A 322 -15.98 -1.45 34.34
CA PHE A 322 -17.03 -2.36 34.78
C PHE A 322 -17.64 -1.76 36.05
N GLU A 323 -18.85 -1.24 35.94
CA GLU A 323 -19.83 -1.32 37.03
C GLU A 323 -20.24 -2.78 37.22
#